data_AF-A0A1W1XUN0-F1
#
_entry.id   AF-A0A1W1XUN0-F1
#
_cell.length_a   1.000
_cell.length_b   1.000
_cell.length_c   1.000
_cell.angle_alpha   90.00
_cell.angle_beta   90.00
_cell.angle_gamma   90.00
#
_symmetry.space_group_name_H-M   'P 1'
#
loop_
_entity.id
_entity.type
_entity.pdbx_description
1 polymer ?
#
loop_
_entity_poly.entity_id
_entity_poly.type
_entity_poly.pdbx_seq_one_letter_code
_entity_poly.pdbx_strand_id
1 'polypeptide(L)'
;MTGNKTARDWDGAVALRRAGMPVARIALETAIPATSLGRYFKQHGVVPDLTGQIQQATRAKLQAGPVAGGSAAEIVEDASNRAVALVSNHLKLAARGRALLERLFDDLEQGMLCRAEIEADIEADTQDDKAATRRTRMQRAVALPGHAGTLNELTTVLAKLVNVERQALSVDEPREQNPYAGLTQAQLHERVRALLEDNALGDA
;
A
#
# COMPACT_ATOMS: atom_id res chain seq x y z
N MET A 1 26.62 -5.38 -50.33
CA MET A 1 26.32 -4.82 -49.00
C MET A 1 25.62 -3.49 -49.20
N THR A 2 24.29 -3.52 -49.29
CA THR A 2 23.45 -2.32 -49.48
C THR A 2 23.09 -1.75 -48.11
N GLY A 3 23.68 -0.61 -47.77
CA GLY A 3 23.36 0.15 -46.57
C GLY A 3 21.89 0.58 -46.60
N ASN A 4 21.10 0.08 -45.64
CA ASN A 4 19.70 0.43 -45.51
C ASN A 4 19.57 1.80 -44.82
N LYS A 5 19.10 2.79 -45.56
CA LYS A 5 18.81 4.14 -45.08
C LYS A 5 17.68 4.09 -44.05
N THR A 6 18.02 4.35 -42.78
CA THR A 6 17.17 4.97 -41.75
C THR A 6 15.77 4.38 -41.56
N ALA A 7 15.65 3.13 -41.12
CA ALA A 7 14.45 2.70 -40.42
C ALA A 7 14.44 3.42 -39.06
N ARG A 8 13.57 4.43 -38.90
CA ARG A 8 13.39 5.12 -37.62
C ARG A 8 12.93 4.12 -36.57
N ASP A 9 13.57 4.12 -35.41
CA ASP A 9 13.23 3.23 -34.30
C ASP A 9 11.93 3.67 -33.59
N TRP A 10 10.80 3.28 -34.18
CA TRP A 10 9.48 3.57 -33.62
C TRP A 10 9.19 2.73 -32.38
N ASP A 11 9.68 1.50 -32.32
CA ASP A 11 9.43 0.59 -31.21
C ASP A 11 10.14 1.08 -29.93
N GLY A 12 11.38 1.55 -30.05
CA GLY A 12 12.10 2.22 -28.96
C GLY A 12 11.40 3.50 -28.50
N ALA A 13 10.91 4.33 -29.43
CA ALA A 13 10.15 5.53 -29.09
C ALA A 13 8.82 5.22 -28.36
N VAL A 14 8.13 4.15 -28.75
CA VAL A 14 6.91 3.67 -28.08
C VAL A 14 7.22 3.15 -26.68
N ALA A 15 8.30 2.39 -26.51
CA ALA A 15 8.72 1.89 -25.20
C ALA A 15 9.05 3.06 -24.25
N LEU A 16 9.80 4.07 -24.70
CA LEU A 16 10.12 5.26 -23.92
C LEU A 16 8.87 6.08 -23.58
N ARG A 17 7.93 6.19 -24.53
CA ARG A 17 6.66 6.88 -24.28
C ARG A 17 5.83 6.17 -23.23
N ARG A 18 5.72 4.84 -23.33
CA ARG A 18 5.03 3.99 -22.34
C ARG A 18 5.70 4.05 -20.98
N ALA A 19 7.03 4.19 -20.91
CA ALA A 19 7.77 4.42 -19.68
C ALA A 19 7.57 5.84 -19.08
N GLY A 20 6.65 6.65 -19.63
CA GLY A 20 6.28 7.95 -19.08
C GLY A 20 7.17 9.11 -19.55
N MET A 21 8.09 8.88 -20.49
CA MET A 21 8.99 9.93 -20.98
C MET A 21 8.24 10.99 -21.83
N PRO A 22 8.55 12.29 -21.66
CA PRO A 22 7.96 13.34 -22.49
C PRO A 22 8.47 13.28 -23.93
N VAL A 23 7.59 13.59 -24.89
CA VAL A 23 7.85 13.51 -26.34
C VAL A 23 9.08 14.31 -26.77
N ALA A 24 9.34 15.46 -26.14
CA ALA A 24 10.51 16.29 -26.41
C ALA A 24 11.83 15.56 -26.07
N ARG A 25 11.85 14.77 -25.00
CA ARG A 25 13.04 14.00 -24.59
C ARG A 25 13.23 12.77 -25.47
N ILE A 26 12.14 12.08 -25.82
CA ILE A 26 12.17 10.96 -26.78
C ILE A 26 12.73 11.41 -28.13
N ALA A 27 12.38 12.63 -28.58
CA ALA A 27 12.91 13.19 -29.83
C ALA A 27 14.44 13.38 -29.81
N LEU A 28 15.00 13.75 -28.65
CA LEU A 28 16.45 13.88 -28.46
C LEU A 28 17.14 12.51 -28.47
N GLU A 29 16.49 11.48 -27.93
CA GLU A 29 17.06 10.13 -27.81
C GLU A 29 16.92 9.27 -29.07
N THR A 30 15.87 9.47 -29.88
CA THR A 30 15.53 8.57 -31.01
C THR A 30 15.82 9.16 -32.39
N ALA A 31 16.34 10.40 -32.47
CA ALA A 31 16.52 11.16 -33.72
C ALA A 31 15.23 11.29 -34.58
N ILE A 32 14.05 11.07 -33.97
CA ILE A 32 12.74 11.26 -34.59
C ILE A 32 12.22 12.65 -34.18
N PRO A 33 11.82 13.52 -35.13
CA PRO A 33 11.27 14.82 -34.79
C PRO A 33 10.03 14.73 -33.88
N ALA A 34 9.95 15.58 -32.87
CA ALA A 34 8.85 15.60 -31.88
C ALA A 34 7.46 15.70 -32.52
N THR A 35 7.33 16.41 -33.64
CA THR A 35 6.07 16.52 -34.40
C THR A 35 5.65 15.21 -35.05
N SER A 36 6.61 14.40 -35.50
CA SER A 36 6.38 13.07 -36.07
C SER A 36 6.04 12.04 -34.99
N LEU A 37 6.71 12.09 -33.85
CA LEU A 37 6.38 11.29 -32.67
C LEU A 37 4.96 11.58 -32.16
N GLY A 38 4.60 12.86 -32.04
CA GLY A 38 3.27 13.27 -31.56
C GLY A 38 2.14 12.77 -32.47
N ARG A 39 2.32 12.87 -33.80
CA ARG A 39 1.36 12.33 -34.77
C ARG A 39 1.26 10.80 -34.67
N TYR A 40 2.40 10.12 -34.61
CA TYR A 40 2.47 8.66 -34.52
C TYR A 40 1.82 8.13 -33.23
N PHE A 41 2.16 8.66 -32.06
CA PHE A 41 1.56 8.25 -30.79
C PHE A 41 0.05 8.49 -30.75
N LYS A 42 -0.43 9.60 -31.32
CA LYS A 42 -1.87 9.87 -31.44
C LYS A 42 -2.58 8.87 -32.36
N GLN A 43 -1.98 8.57 -33.51
CA GLN A 43 -2.54 7.65 -34.51
C GLN A 43 -2.57 6.19 -34.02
N HIS A 44 -1.57 5.79 -33.22
CA HIS A 44 -1.42 4.43 -32.72
C HIS A 44 -1.85 4.24 -31.25
N GLY A 45 -2.48 5.26 -30.64
CA GLY A 45 -3.03 5.16 -29.28
C GLY A 45 -1.98 4.95 -28.18
N VAL A 46 -0.76 5.46 -28.37
CA VAL A 46 0.35 5.29 -27.42
C VAL A 46 0.27 6.36 -26.33
N VAL A 47 -0.26 5.97 -25.18
CA VAL A 47 -0.43 6.82 -24.00
C VAL A 47 0.76 6.62 -23.04
N PRO A 48 1.27 7.69 -22.39
CA PRO A 48 2.30 7.54 -21.37
C PRO A 48 1.76 6.88 -20.10
N ASP A 49 2.57 6.03 -19.46
CA ASP A 49 2.29 5.60 -18.09
C ASP A 49 2.62 6.76 -17.13
N LEU A 50 1.58 7.38 -16.60
CA LEU A 50 1.68 8.48 -15.64
C LEU A 50 1.51 8.00 -14.19
N THR A 51 1.44 6.68 -13.96
CA THR A 51 1.17 6.10 -12.64
C THR A 51 2.14 6.65 -11.57
N GLY A 52 3.43 6.74 -11.88
CA GLY A 52 4.43 7.29 -10.96
C GLY A 52 4.21 8.79 -10.65
N GLN A 53 3.88 9.60 -11.66
CA GLN A 53 3.62 11.04 -11.49
C GLN A 53 2.33 11.28 -10.70
N ILE A 54 1.29 10.49 -10.95
CA ILE A 54 0.03 10.52 -10.22
C ILE A 54 0.26 10.12 -8.76
N GLN A 55 1.03 9.07 -8.49
CA GLN A 55 1.40 8.67 -7.13
C GLN A 55 2.18 9.76 -6.40
N GLN A 56 3.16 10.38 -7.07
CA GLN A 56 3.95 11.48 -6.48
C GLN A 56 3.06 12.70 -6.18
N ALA A 57 2.23 13.13 -7.12
CA ALA A 57 1.31 14.24 -6.92
C ALA A 57 0.26 13.95 -5.83
N THR A 58 -0.21 12.72 -5.73
CA THR A 58 -1.14 12.28 -4.67
C THR A 58 -0.45 12.31 -3.31
N ARG A 59 0.79 11.81 -3.19
CA ARG A 59 1.59 11.90 -1.96
C ARG A 59 1.83 13.35 -1.56
N ALA A 60 2.22 14.21 -2.49
CA ALA A 60 2.43 15.63 -2.23
C ALA A 60 1.15 16.32 -1.73
N LYS A 61 -0.01 16.00 -2.32
CA LYS A 61 -1.31 16.53 -1.87
C LYS A 61 -1.73 16.02 -0.50
N LEU A 62 -1.50 14.74 -0.20
CA LEU A 62 -1.78 14.15 1.11
C LEU A 62 -0.88 14.73 2.20
N GLN A 63 0.39 15.01 1.88
CA GLN A 63 1.36 15.60 2.81
C GLN A 63 1.14 17.10 3.02
N ALA A 64 0.81 17.84 1.96
CA ALA A 64 0.59 19.29 2.07
C ALA A 64 -0.67 19.59 2.87
N GLY A 65 -1.80 18.93 2.58
CA GLY A 65 -3.11 19.33 3.09
C GLY A 65 -3.38 20.85 2.96
N PRO A 66 -4.44 21.39 3.55
CA PRO A 66 -4.58 22.84 3.67
C PRO A 66 -3.59 23.33 4.73
N VAL A 67 -2.43 23.83 4.30
CA VAL A 67 -1.56 24.62 5.17
C VAL A 67 -2.19 26.00 5.23
N ALA A 68 -3.01 26.26 6.24
CA ALA A 68 -3.33 27.64 6.57
C ALA A 68 -2.01 28.32 6.97
N GLY A 69 -1.69 29.45 6.36
CA GLY A 69 -0.52 30.24 6.75
C GLY A 69 -0.63 30.57 8.25
N GLY A 70 0.16 29.88 9.05
CA GLY A 70 0.12 29.90 10.51
C GLY A 70 1.52 29.76 11.09
N SER A 71 1.66 30.07 12.37
CA SER A 71 2.89 29.88 13.11
C SER A 71 3.34 28.41 13.08
N ALA A 72 4.63 28.16 13.34
CA ALA A 72 5.15 26.79 13.44
C ALA A 72 4.37 25.93 14.46
N ALA A 73 3.86 26.54 15.54
CA ALA A 73 3.01 25.86 16.53
C ALA A 73 1.67 25.40 15.94
N GLU A 74 1.00 26.25 15.16
CA GLU A 74 -0.28 25.90 14.51
C GLU A 74 -0.09 24.82 13.44
N ILE A 75 1.02 24.85 12.70
CA ILE A 75 1.37 23.81 11.72
C ILE A 75 1.59 22.46 12.43
N VAL A 76 2.31 22.45 13.55
CA VAL A 76 2.55 21.23 14.34
C VAL A 76 1.24 20.71 14.93
N GLU A 77 0.39 21.59 15.46
CA GLU A 77 -0.91 21.22 16.03
C GLU A 77 -1.82 20.59 14.97
N ASP A 78 -2.00 21.23 13.82
CA ASP A 78 -2.81 20.71 12.72
C ASP A 78 -2.26 19.38 12.18
N ALA A 79 -0.94 19.26 11.99
CA ALA A 79 -0.31 18.01 11.60
C ALA A 79 -0.53 16.89 12.63
N SER A 80 -0.41 17.20 13.92
CA SER A 80 -0.63 16.25 15.01
C SER A 80 -2.08 15.79 15.08
N ASN A 81 -3.05 16.70 14.92
CA ASN A 81 -4.47 16.39 14.90
C ASN A 81 -4.84 15.45 13.74
N ARG A 82 -4.24 15.66 12.57
CA ARG A 82 -4.40 14.78 11.40
C ARG A 82 -3.80 13.39 11.66
N ALA A 83 -2.61 13.33 12.25
CA ALA A 83 -1.98 12.07 12.63
C ALA A 83 -2.84 11.29 13.63
N VAL A 84 -3.35 11.95 14.66
CA VAL A 84 -4.26 11.35 15.65
C VAL A 84 -5.56 10.84 14.99
N ALA A 85 -6.15 11.62 14.09
CA ALA A 85 -7.35 11.22 13.37
C ALA A 85 -7.11 9.98 12.49
N LEU A 86 -5.96 9.92 11.81
CA LEU A 86 -5.56 8.78 10.99
C LEU A 86 -5.38 7.52 11.85
N VAL A 87 -4.59 7.61 12.92
CA VAL A 87 -4.35 6.52 13.86
C VAL A 87 -5.66 6.03 14.48
N SER A 88 -6.52 6.95 14.92
CA SER A 88 -7.84 6.63 15.49
C SER A 88 -8.73 5.87 14.51
N ASN A 89 -8.71 6.26 13.22
CA ASN A 89 -9.46 5.57 12.19
C ASN A 89 -8.90 4.17 11.90
N HIS A 90 -7.58 4.00 11.89
CA HIS A 90 -6.96 2.68 11.75
C HIS A 90 -7.32 1.76 12.92
N LEU A 91 -7.28 2.25 14.15
CA LEU A 91 -7.69 1.48 15.33
C LEU A 91 -9.17 1.06 15.27
N LYS A 92 -10.07 1.96 14.84
CA LYS A 92 -11.49 1.62 14.63
C LYS A 92 -11.67 0.52 13.58
N LEU A 93 -10.94 0.60 12.48
CA LEU A 93 -11.00 -0.41 11.42
C LEU A 93 -10.42 -1.75 11.90
N ALA A 94 -9.31 -1.73 12.64
CA ALA A 94 -8.72 -2.94 13.20
C ALA A 94 -9.66 -3.62 14.21
N ALA A 95 -10.29 -2.85 15.10
CA ALA A 95 -11.28 -3.35 16.04
C ALA A 95 -12.49 -3.98 15.31
N ARG A 96 -13.01 -3.32 14.26
CA ARG A 96 -14.07 -3.89 13.43
C ARG A 96 -13.62 -5.18 12.73
N GLY A 97 -12.39 -5.21 12.23
CA GLY A 97 -11.80 -6.39 11.60
C GLY A 97 -11.71 -7.57 12.57
N ARG A 98 -11.26 -7.33 13.81
CA ARG A 98 -11.22 -8.36 14.87
C ARG A 98 -12.60 -8.93 15.18
N ALA A 99 -13.60 -8.07 15.36
CA ALA A 99 -14.97 -8.52 15.61
C ALA A 99 -15.56 -9.36 14.46
N LEU A 100 -15.16 -9.11 13.20
CA LEU A 100 -15.55 -9.95 12.08
C LEU A 100 -14.81 -11.28 12.07
N LEU A 101 -13.51 -11.28 12.39
CA LEU A 101 -12.72 -12.51 12.49
C LEU A 101 -13.23 -13.42 13.60
N GLU A 102 -13.57 -12.88 14.77
CA GLU A 102 -14.16 -13.63 15.88
C GLU A 102 -15.41 -14.39 15.43
N ARG A 103 -16.34 -13.71 14.74
CA ARG A 103 -17.54 -14.36 14.18
C ARG A 103 -17.22 -15.45 13.16
N LEU A 104 -16.21 -15.23 12.32
CA LEU A 104 -15.79 -16.24 11.34
C LEU A 104 -15.11 -17.44 12.01
N PHE A 105 -14.40 -17.25 13.12
CA PHE A 105 -13.89 -18.36 13.93
C PHE A 105 -15.05 -19.14 14.56
N ASP A 106 -16.05 -18.45 15.11
CA ASP A 106 -17.25 -19.09 15.70
C ASP A 106 -18.01 -19.91 14.64
N ASP A 107 -18.24 -19.34 13.45
CA ASP A 107 -18.91 -20.03 12.33
C ASP A 107 -18.12 -21.27 11.89
N LEU A 108 -16.79 -21.15 11.84
CA LEU A 108 -15.90 -22.27 11.48
C LEU A 108 -15.93 -23.37 12.53
N GLU A 109 -15.91 -23.00 13.81
CA GLU A 109 -16.02 -23.93 14.94
C GLU A 109 -17.35 -24.67 14.90
N GLN A 110 -18.47 -23.97 14.72
CA GLN A 110 -19.79 -24.58 14.57
C GLN A 110 -19.84 -25.53 13.37
N GLY A 111 -19.31 -25.12 12.22
CA GLY A 111 -19.23 -25.96 11.02
C GLY A 111 -18.38 -27.21 11.22
N MET A 112 -17.34 -27.15 12.05
CA MET A 112 -16.52 -28.31 12.42
C MET A 112 -17.22 -29.23 13.40
N LEU A 113 -17.94 -28.69 14.38
CA LEU A 113 -18.69 -29.46 15.39
C LEU A 113 -19.86 -30.22 14.76
N CYS A 114 -20.65 -29.56 13.91
CA CYS A 114 -21.81 -30.15 13.24
C CYS A 114 -21.44 -30.91 11.96
N ARG A 115 -20.15 -31.07 11.64
CA ARG A 115 -19.70 -31.62 10.35
C ARG A 115 -20.29 -32.99 10.04
N ALA A 116 -20.30 -33.89 11.03
CA ALA A 116 -20.79 -35.25 10.83
C ALA A 116 -22.29 -35.29 10.50
N GLU A 117 -23.07 -34.43 11.15
CA GLU A 117 -24.51 -34.27 10.88
C GLU A 117 -24.73 -33.70 9.47
N ILE A 118 -23.98 -32.66 9.11
CA ILE A 118 -24.05 -32.06 7.77
C ILE A 118 -23.66 -33.07 6.68
N GLU A 119 -22.62 -33.89 6.90
CA GLU A 119 -22.22 -34.94 5.97
C GLU A 119 -23.31 -36.02 5.82
N ALA A 120 -23.99 -36.38 6.90
CA ALA A 120 -25.13 -37.31 6.87
C ALA A 120 -26.32 -36.73 6.09
N ASP A 121 -26.65 -35.46 6.32
CA ASP A 121 -27.71 -34.75 5.58
C ASP A 121 -27.38 -34.65 4.09
N ILE A 122 -26.13 -34.36 3.73
CA ILE A 122 -25.66 -34.34 2.34
C ILE A 122 -25.85 -35.71 1.69
N GLU A 123 -25.48 -36.80 2.37
CA GLU A 123 -25.64 -38.15 1.83
C GLU A 123 -27.13 -38.47 1.62
N ALA A 124 -27.99 -38.20 2.61
CA ALA A 124 -29.43 -38.43 2.53
C ALA A 124 -30.10 -37.63 1.40
N ASP A 125 -29.76 -36.35 1.26
CA ASP A 125 -30.38 -35.42 0.29
C ASP A 125 -29.83 -35.58 -1.14
N THR A 126 -28.75 -36.34 -1.32
CA THR A 126 -28.14 -36.60 -2.63
C THR A 126 -28.14 -38.08 -3.01
N GLN A 127 -28.77 -38.97 -2.22
CA GLN A 127 -28.72 -40.42 -2.44
C GLN A 127 -29.30 -40.84 -3.80
N ASP A 128 -30.35 -40.16 -4.25
CA ASP A 128 -31.07 -40.44 -5.50
C ASP A 128 -30.50 -39.68 -6.73
N ASP A 129 -29.45 -38.89 -6.53
CA ASP A 129 -28.82 -38.14 -7.63
C ASP A 129 -28.18 -39.11 -8.63
N LYS A 130 -28.59 -39.01 -9.90
CA LYS A 130 -28.04 -39.82 -11.01
C LYS A 130 -26.54 -39.61 -11.22
N ALA A 131 -26.01 -38.46 -10.80
CA ALA A 131 -24.60 -38.10 -10.93
C ALA A 131 -24.06 -37.57 -9.61
N ALA A 132 -22.93 -38.12 -9.15
CA ALA A 132 -22.30 -37.77 -7.88
C ALA A 132 -21.73 -36.34 -7.83
N THR A 133 -21.78 -35.57 -8.94
CA THR A 133 -21.20 -34.22 -9.03
C THR A 133 -21.73 -33.26 -7.98
N ARG A 134 -23.04 -33.30 -7.67
CA ARG A 134 -23.65 -32.45 -6.64
C ARG A 134 -23.13 -32.80 -5.25
N ARG A 135 -23.21 -34.09 -4.88
CA ARG A 135 -22.68 -34.63 -3.61
C ARG A 135 -21.21 -34.28 -3.40
N THR A 136 -20.36 -34.53 -4.39
CA THR A 136 -18.91 -34.22 -4.30
C THR A 136 -18.65 -32.74 -4.06
N ARG A 137 -19.43 -31.84 -4.68
CA ARG A 137 -19.29 -30.38 -4.43
C ARG A 137 -19.69 -30.01 -3.01
N MET A 138 -20.80 -30.56 -2.51
CA MET A 138 -21.29 -30.31 -1.15
C MET A 138 -20.31 -30.86 -0.10
N GLN A 139 -19.86 -32.11 -0.25
CA GLN A 139 -18.86 -32.72 0.64
C GLN A 139 -17.54 -31.94 0.65
N ARG A 140 -17.09 -31.43 -0.51
CA ARG A 140 -15.89 -30.59 -0.57
C ARG A 140 -16.04 -29.26 0.17
N ALA A 141 -17.25 -28.70 0.25
CA ALA A 141 -17.49 -27.44 0.95
C ALA A 141 -17.39 -27.59 2.48
N VAL A 142 -17.69 -28.78 3.01
CA VAL A 142 -17.67 -29.08 4.46
C VAL A 142 -16.42 -29.84 4.91
N ALA A 143 -15.52 -30.13 3.97
CA ALA A 143 -14.32 -30.92 4.22
C ALA A 143 -13.30 -30.15 5.07
N LEU A 144 -12.67 -30.85 6.03
CA LEU A 144 -11.63 -30.29 6.92
C LEU A 144 -10.48 -29.55 6.22
N PRO A 145 -9.95 -30.01 5.06
CA PRO A 145 -8.91 -29.25 4.37
C PRO A 145 -9.36 -27.85 3.94
N GLY A 146 -10.65 -27.67 3.61
CA GLY A 146 -11.23 -26.35 3.32
C GLY A 146 -11.24 -25.47 4.56
N HIS A 147 -11.72 -26.01 5.69
CA HIS A 147 -11.74 -25.31 6.98
C HIS A 147 -10.33 -24.92 7.47
N ALA A 148 -9.33 -25.80 7.30
CA ALA A 148 -7.94 -25.51 7.66
C ALA A 148 -7.33 -24.39 6.79
N GLY A 149 -7.68 -24.32 5.51
CA GLY A 149 -7.30 -23.21 4.63
C GLY A 149 -7.86 -21.88 5.13
N THR A 150 -9.16 -21.84 5.42
CA THR A 150 -9.82 -20.66 5.99
C THR A 150 -9.20 -20.24 7.31
N LEU A 151 -8.90 -21.18 8.21
CA LEU A 151 -8.25 -20.89 9.51
C LEU A 151 -6.89 -20.20 9.34
N ASN A 152 -6.06 -20.67 8.40
CA ASN A 152 -4.76 -20.06 8.12
C ASN A 152 -4.89 -18.63 7.57
N GLU A 153 -5.87 -18.40 6.70
CA GLU A 153 -6.18 -17.08 6.18
C GLU A 153 -6.66 -16.14 7.31
N LEU A 154 -7.60 -16.58 8.15
CA LEU A 154 -8.09 -15.82 9.30
C LEU A 154 -6.95 -15.46 10.27
N THR A 155 -6.07 -16.42 10.57
CA THR A 155 -4.89 -16.23 11.43
C THR A 155 -3.91 -15.22 10.82
N THR A 156 -3.69 -15.28 9.51
CA THR A 156 -2.83 -14.32 8.79
C THR A 156 -3.41 -12.91 8.83
N VAL A 157 -4.72 -12.77 8.66
CA VAL A 157 -5.39 -11.46 8.77
C VAL A 157 -5.33 -10.95 10.21
N LEU A 158 -5.59 -11.80 11.22
CA LEU A 158 -5.49 -11.44 12.63
C LEU A 158 -4.10 -10.90 12.97
N ALA A 159 -3.03 -11.58 12.55
CA ALA A 159 -1.66 -11.13 12.78
C ALA A 159 -1.40 -9.74 12.18
N LYS A 160 -1.93 -9.46 10.98
CA LYS A 160 -1.82 -8.13 10.35
C LYS A 160 -2.58 -7.06 11.14
N LEU A 161 -3.79 -7.36 11.63
CA LEU A 161 -4.56 -6.41 12.44
C LEU A 161 -3.86 -6.10 13.76
N VAL A 162 -3.33 -7.13 14.44
CA VAL A 162 -2.54 -6.95 15.67
C VAL A 162 -1.31 -6.08 15.43
N ASN A 163 -0.61 -6.28 14.31
CA ASN A 163 0.55 -5.44 13.97
C ASN A 163 0.16 -3.98 13.76
N VAL A 164 -0.97 -3.71 13.08
CA VAL A 164 -1.49 -2.34 12.92
C VAL A 164 -1.80 -1.71 14.28
N GLU A 165 -2.42 -2.45 15.20
CA GLU A 165 -2.73 -1.96 16.54
C GLU A 165 -1.47 -1.68 17.36
N ARG A 166 -0.45 -2.57 17.31
CA ARG A 166 0.83 -2.38 18.01
C ARG A 166 1.60 -1.17 17.49
N GLN A 167 1.63 -0.99 16.17
CA GLN A 167 2.26 0.18 15.53
C GLN A 167 1.53 1.47 15.87
N ALA A 168 0.20 1.47 15.81
CA ALA A 168 -0.63 2.62 16.15
C ALA A 168 -0.46 3.08 17.61
N LEU A 169 -0.12 2.17 18.51
CA LEU A 169 0.07 2.42 19.94
C LEU A 169 1.55 2.54 20.33
N SER A 170 2.48 2.56 19.36
CA SER A 170 3.94 2.60 19.58
C SER A 170 4.44 1.53 20.57
N VAL A 171 3.78 0.37 20.62
CA VAL A 171 4.15 -0.74 21.53
C VAL A 171 5.52 -1.32 21.16
N ASP A 172 5.87 -1.24 19.87
CA ASP A 172 7.10 -1.80 19.29
C ASP A 172 8.18 -0.76 19.01
N GLU A 173 7.92 0.52 19.25
CA GLU A 173 8.93 1.56 19.05
C GLU A 173 9.95 1.53 20.20
N PRO A 174 11.26 1.37 19.93
CA PRO A 174 12.26 1.58 20.96
C PRO A 174 12.10 3.03 21.43
N ARG A 175 11.82 3.23 22.73
CA ARG A 175 11.75 4.57 23.33
C ARG A 175 12.94 5.36 22.83
N GLU A 176 12.69 6.48 22.14
CA GLU A 176 13.76 7.37 21.71
C GLU A 176 14.63 7.68 22.91
N GLN A 177 15.86 7.16 22.91
CA GLN A 177 16.87 7.60 23.85
C GLN A 177 17.10 9.05 23.50
N ASN A 178 16.61 9.95 24.36
CA ASN A 178 16.85 11.37 24.23
C ASN A 178 18.36 11.55 23.92
N PRO A 179 18.73 12.09 22.75
CA PRO A 179 20.13 12.18 22.33
C PRO A 179 20.95 13.13 23.23
N TYR A 180 20.27 13.83 24.14
CA TYR A 180 20.85 14.68 25.17
C TYR A 180 20.82 14.04 26.58
N ALA A 181 20.22 12.85 26.75
CA ALA A 181 20.22 12.11 28.00
C ALA A 181 21.64 11.58 28.30
N GLY A 182 22.41 12.40 29.01
CA GLY A 182 23.82 12.13 29.33
C GLY A 182 24.72 13.34 29.14
N LEU A 183 24.24 14.41 28.50
CA LEU A 183 24.97 15.67 28.39
C LEU A 183 24.75 16.52 29.64
N THR A 184 25.83 17.09 30.15
CA THR A 184 25.76 18.12 31.19
C THR A 184 25.24 19.44 30.60
N GLN A 185 24.70 20.32 31.45
CA GLN A 185 24.16 21.62 31.02
C GLN A 185 25.18 22.47 30.21
N ALA A 186 26.47 22.37 30.55
CA ALA A 186 27.54 23.06 29.84
C ALA A 186 27.72 22.53 28.40
N GLN A 187 27.70 21.21 28.22
CA GLN A 187 27.84 20.56 26.92
C GLN A 187 26.63 20.82 26.02
N LEU A 188 25.43 20.92 26.61
CA LEU A 188 24.22 21.34 25.91
C LEU A 188 24.35 22.78 25.38
N HIS A 189 24.80 23.71 26.22
CA HIS A 189 24.99 25.11 25.82
C HIS A 189 26.05 25.28 24.73
N GLU A 190 27.14 24.52 24.78
CA GLU A 190 28.19 24.54 23.76
C GLU A 190 27.70 24.00 22.41
N ARG A 191 26.90 22.92 22.43
CA ARG A 191 26.27 22.36 21.23
C ARG A 191 25.27 23.33 20.58
N VAL A 192 24.47 24.01 21.40
CA VAL A 192 23.52 25.04 20.93
C VAL A 192 24.27 26.23 20.32
N ARG A 193 25.38 26.66 20.94
CA ARG A 193 26.23 27.72 20.37
C ARG A 193 26.79 27.33 19.00
N ALA A 194 27.33 26.12 18.87
CA ALA A 194 27.86 25.62 17.59
C ALA A 194 26.79 25.58 16.48
N LEU A 195 25.57 25.15 16.81
CA LEU A 195 24.46 25.13 15.84
C LEU A 195 23.99 26.53 15.41
N LEU A 196 24.08 27.52 16.32
CA LEU A 196 23.77 28.91 15.99
C LEU A 196 24.88 29.55 15.14
N GLU A 197 26.13 29.18 15.35
CA GLU A 197 27.27 29.63 14.54
C GLU A 197 27.24 29.02 13.12
N ASP A 198 26.90 27.73 12.99
CA ASP A 198 26.74 27.07 11.69
C ASP A 198 25.56 27.65 10.87
N ASN A 199 24.44 27.99 11.53
CA ASN A 199 23.31 28.65 10.85
C ASN A 199 23.62 30.10 10.46
N ALA A 200 24.45 30.81 11.21
CA ALA A 200 24.87 32.18 10.88
C ALA A 200 25.80 32.24 9.65
N LEU A 201 26.45 31.14 9.29
CA LEU A 201 27.30 31.01 8.10
C LEU A 201 26.54 30.55 6.84
N GLY A 202 25.28 30.16 6.96
CA GLY A 202 24.42 29.72 5.84
C GLY A 202 23.63 30.83 5.15
N ASP A 203 23.56 32.02 5.74
CA ASP A 203 22.79 33.18 5.25
C ASP A 203 23.67 34.32 4.65
N ALA A 204 24.95 34.05 4.37
CA ALA A 204 25.88 34.97 3.69
C ALA A 204 26.29 34.46 2.30
#